data_AF-A0A960IFZ0-F1
#
_entry.id   AF-A0A960IFZ0-F1
#
_cell.length_a   1.000
_cell.length_b   1.000
_cell.length_c   1.000
_cell.angle_alpha   90.00
_cell.angle_beta   90.00
_cell.angle_gamma   90.00
#
_symmetry.space_group_name_H-M   'P 1'
#
loop_
_entity.id
_entity.type
_entity.pdbx_description
1 polymer ?
#
loop_
_entity_poly.entity_id
_entity_poly.type
_entity_poly.pdbx_seq_one_letter_code
_entity_poly.pdbx_strand_id
1 'polypeptide(L)'
;WIPYAIERADDVWRQHGAWAQGPKLPEPPSTYYRRHVIGCFFRDDHGLHSLEEIGVDNVTFETDYPHSDSTWPDTKQIATDMFAHLDDETVYKICRGNAIAAFSLDFD
;
A
#
# COMPACT_ATOMS: atom_id res chain seq x y z
N TRP A 1 -0.43 -1.73 9.23
CA TRP A 1 -1.20 -0.63 9.88
C TRP A 1 -2.37 -0.14 9.02
N ILE A 2 -2.22 -0.12 7.70
CA ILE A 2 -3.22 0.38 6.74
C ILE A 2 -4.64 -0.21 6.96
N PRO A 3 -4.83 -1.54 7.12
CA PRO A 3 -6.19 -2.10 7.25
C PRO A 3 -6.97 -1.49 8.41
N TYR A 4 -6.36 -1.44 9.60
CA TYR A 4 -6.95 -0.83 10.78
C TYR A 4 -7.22 0.67 10.57
N ALA A 5 -6.28 1.41 9.96
CA ALA A 5 -6.45 2.84 9.75
C ALA A 5 -7.67 3.15 8.86
N ILE A 6 -7.87 2.36 7.80
CA ILE A 6 -9.01 2.48 6.90
C ILE A 6 -10.31 2.12 7.62
N GLU A 7 -10.35 0.97 8.31
CA GLU A 7 -11.51 0.54 9.09
C GLU A 7 -11.94 1.62 10.09
N ARG A 8 -10.96 2.15 10.84
CA ARG A 8 -11.19 3.17 11.84
C ARG A 8 -11.70 4.47 11.22
N ALA A 9 -11.16 4.88 10.07
CA ALA A 9 -11.61 6.08 9.35
C ALA A 9 -13.05 5.93 8.87
N ASP A 10 -13.41 4.77 8.35
CA ASP A 10 -14.78 4.44 7.95
C ASP A 10 -15.74 4.44 9.15
N ASP A 11 -15.31 3.95 10.32
CA ASP A 11 -16.09 4.04 11.56
C ASP A 11 -16.32 5.48 12.02
N VAL A 12 -15.29 6.35 11.98
CA VAL A 12 -15.47 7.78 12.26
C VAL A 12 -16.50 8.36 11.31
N TRP A 13 -16.37 8.09 10.02
CA TRP A 13 -17.27 8.61 8.99
C TRP A 13 -18.73 8.18 9.24
N ARG A 14 -18.96 6.91 9.58
CA ARG A 14 -20.30 6.38 9.92
C ARG A 14 -20.90 7.00 11.18
N GLN A 15 -20.11 7.09 12.25
CA GLN A 15 -20.64 7.38 13.59
C GLN A 15 -20.61 8.87 13.95
N HIS A 16 -19.65 9.62 13.41
CA HIS A 16 -19.33 10.97 13.89
C HIS A 16 -19.69 12.06 12.89
N GLY A 17 -20.55 11.81 11.90
CA GLY A 17 -20.93 12.82 10.91
C GLY A 17 -21.53 14.13 11.49
N ALA A 18 -22.01 14.13 12.73
CA ALA A 18 -22.48 15.34 13.43
C ALA A 18 -21.40 16.04 14.29
N TRP A 19 -20.33 15.33 14.66
CA TRP A 19 -19.26 15.82 15.54
C TRP A 19 -17.94 16.06 14.81
N ALA A 20 -17.75 15.44 13.65
CA ALA A 20 -16.59 15.63 12.79
C ALA A 20 -16.61 17.08 12.28
N GLN A 21 -15.57 17.83 12.60
CA GLN A 21 -15.41 19.18 12.08
C GLN A 21 -14.90 19.13 10.64
N GLY A 22 -15.56 19.84 9.74
CA GLY A 22 -15.18 19.92 8.33
C GLY A 22 -16.29 19.46 7.36
N PRO A 23 -16.00 19.50 6.04
CA PRO A 23 -16.95 19.05 5.03
C PRO A 23 -17.19 17.54 5.16
N LYS A 24 -18.46 17.13 4.98
CA LYS A 24 -18.82 15.72 4.92
C LYS A 24 -18.31 15.11 3.63
N LEU A 25 -17.56 14.02 3.74
CA LEU A 25 -17.14 13.23 2.58
C LEU A 25 -18.37 12.52 1.98
N PRO A 26 -18.58 12.59 0.64
CA PRO A 26 -19.68 11.91 -0.04
C PRO A 26 -19.66 10.39 0.10
N GLU A 27 -18.48 9.77 0.13
CA GLU A 27 -18.27 8.32 0.25
C GLU A 27 -17.42 8.01 1.51
N PRO A 28 -17.38 6.74 1.97
CA PRO A 28 -16.46 6.34 3.03
C PRO A 28 -14.99 6.62 2.67
N PRO A 29 -14.13 6.99 3.64
CA PRO A 29 -12.69 7.15 3.44
C PRO A 29 -12.01 6.00 2.68
N SER A 30 -12.41 4.76 2.92
CA SER A 30 -11.94 3.57 2.20
C SER A 30 -12.09 3.68 0.68
N THR A 31 -13.16 4.34 0.21
CA THR A 31 -13.40 4.55 -1.23
C THR A 31 -12.34 5.45 -1.85
N TYR A 32 -11.96 6.52 -1.16
CA TYR A 32 -10.91 7.42 -1.63
C TYR A 32 -9.52 6.81 -1.49
N TYR A 33 -9.26 6.06 -0.42
CA TYR A 33 -8.02 5.31 -0.24
C TYR A 33 -7.77 4.41 -1.46
N ARG A 34 -8.74 3.56 -1.82
CA ARG A 34 -8.62 2.63 -2.95
C ARG A 34 -8.35 3.35 -4.28
N ARG A 35 -8.89 4.56 -4.46
CA ARG A 35 -8.74 5.33 -5.72
C ARG A 35 -7.49 6.20 -5.78
N HIS A 36 -6.96 6.66 -4.66
CA HIS A 36 -6.05 7.81 -4.64
C HIS A 36 -4.83 7.66 -3.74
N VAL A 37 -4.72 6.57 -2.98
CA VAL A 37 -3.59 6.37 -2.06
C VAL A 37 -2.78 5.16 -2.52
N ILE A 38 -1.46 5.37 -2.58
CA ILE A 38 -0.48 4.31 -2.78
C ILE A 38 0.50 4.35 -1.62
N GLY A 39 0.76 3.19 -1.01
CA GLY A 39 1.77 3.01 0.03
C GLY A 39 3.03 2.39 -0.53
N CYS A 40 4.16 2.56 0.17
CA CYS A 40 5.40 1.87 -0.13
C CYS A 40 5.91 1.09 1.08
N PHE A 41 6.74 0.08 0.82
CA PHE A 41 7.45 -0.69 1.84
C PHE A 41 8.73 -1.31 1.27
N PHE A 42 9.73 -1.53 2.13
CA PHE A 42 10.95 -2.26 1.80
C PHE A 42 11.18 -3.51 2.67
N ARG A 43 10.46 -3.65 3.79
CA ARG A 43 10.46 -4.83 4.67
C ARG A 43 9.18 -4.89 5.52
N ASP A 44 8.18 -5.68 5.11
CA ASP A 44 6.91 -5.81 5.85
C ASP A 44 6.15 -7.12 5.51
N ASP A 45 6.50 -8.23 6.15
CA ASP A 45 5.77 -9.51 6.00
C ASP A 45 4.30 -9.40 6.43
N HIS A 46 4.01 -8.61 7.47
CA HIS A 46 2.65 -8.41 7.94
C HIS A 46 1.80 -7.68 6.89
N GLY A 47 2.37 -6.68 6.23
CA GLY A 47 1.77 -5.98 5.10
C GLY A 47 1.45 -6.95 3.95
N LEU A 48 2.38 -7.85 3.61
CA LEU A 48 2.16 -8.85 2.56
C LEU A 48 1.04 -9.84 2.89
N HIS A 49 0.96 -10.30 4.13
CA HIS A 49 -0.15 -11.14 4.59
C HIS A 49 -1.49 -10.41 4.68
N SER A 50 -1.50 -9.08 4.57
CA SER A 50 -2.71 -8.24 4.61
C SER A 50 -3.05 -7.61 3.25
N LEU A 51 -2.50 -8.13 2.15
CA LEU A 51 -2.65 -7.54 0.81
C LEU A 51 -4.10 -7.46 0.34
N GLU A 52 -4.98 -8.37 0.78
CA GLU A 52 -6.39 -8.34 0.42
C GLU A 52 -7.09 -7.12 1.02
N GLU A 53 -6.84 -6.86 2.31
CA GLU A 53 -7.41 -5.71 3.03
C GLU A 53 -6.77 -4.40 2.58
N ILE A 54 -5.46 -4.38 2.38
CA ILE A 54 -4.72 -3.24 1.86
C ILE A 54 -5.14 -2.94 0.41
N GLY A 55 -5.36 -3.97 -0.41
CA GLY A 55 -5.52 -3.85 -1.85
C GLY A 55 -4.16 -3.94 -2.55
N VAL A 56 -3.96 -5.01 -3.31
CA VAL A 56 -2.71 -5.26 -4.05
C VAL A 56 -2.34 -4.13 -5.00
N ASP A 57 -3.31 -3.38 -5.52
CA ASP A 57 -3.09 -2.26 -6.45
C ASP A 57 -2.72 -0.94 -5.72
N ASN A 58 -2.75 -0.91 -4.38
CA ASN A 58 -2.52 0.27 -3.55
C ASN A 58 -1.14 0.26 -2.85
N VAL A 59 -0.23 -0.62 -3.25
CA VAL A 59 1.13 -0.71 -2.67
C VAL A 59 2.24 -0.89 -3.70
N THR A 60 3.42 -0.34 -3.41
CA THR A 60 4.64 -0.52 -4.19
C THR A 60 5.79 -1.02 -3.31
N PHE A 61 6.67 -1.83 -3.88
CA PHE A 61 7.97 -2.09 -3.26
C PHE A 61 8.92 -0.92 -3.47
N GLU A 62 9.72 -0.60 -2.47
CA GLU A 62 10.81 0.37 -2.55
C GLU A 62 12.11 -0.20 -1.96
N THR A 63 13.22 0.52 -2.13
CA THR A 63 14.52 0.09 -1.58
C THR A 63 15.01 0.96 -0.44
N ASP A 64 14.46 2.17 -0.29
CA ASP A 64 14.83 3.21 0.67
C ASP A 64 16.35 3.51 0.75
N TYR A 65 17.06 3.38 -0.37
CA TYR A 65 18.49 3.68 -0.42
C TYR A 65 18.75 5.19 -0.26
N PRO A 66 19.76 5.62 0.52
CA PRO A 66 20.76 4.85 1.26
C PRO A 66 20.49 4.79 2.78
N HIS A 67 19.23 4.81 3.22
CA HIS A 67 18.93 4.86 4.64
C HIS A 67 19.50 3.67 5.40
N SER A 68 19.85 3.89 6.67
CA SER A 68 20.56 2.91 7.49
C SER A 68 19.75 1.65 7.79
N ASP A 69 18.43 1.76 7.78
CA ASP A 69 17.46 0.69 8.01
C ASP A 69 16.94 0.06 6.71
N SER A 70 17.40 0.55 5.55
CA SER A 70 17.10 -0.02 4.25
C SER A 70 17.59 -1.46 4.08
N THR A 71 17.26 -2.07 2.94
CA THR A 71 17.70 -3.43 2.59
C THR A 71 18.98 -3.48 1.78
N TRP A 72 19.56 -2.33 1.40
CA TRP A 72 20.80 -2.30 0.62
C TRP A 72 21.99 -2.84 1.43
N PRO A 73 22.89 -3.68 0.87
CA PRO A 73 23.01 -4.12 -0.53
C PRO A 73 22.22 -5.38 -0.93
N ASP A 74 21.54 -6.01 0.02
CA ASP A 74 20.93 -7.33 -0.16
C ASP A 74 19.44 -7.27 -0.59
N THR A 75 18.96 -6.09 -1.03
CA THR A 75 17.56 -5.81 -1.40
C THR A 75 16.94 -6.91 -2.27
N LYS A 76 17.67 -7.37 -3.29
CA LYS A 76 17.14 -8.39 -4.21
C LYS A 76 16.88 -9.73 -3.49
N GLN A 77 17.81 -10.17 -2.65
CA GLN A 77 17.68 -11.43 -1.93
C GLN A 77 16.53 -11.33 -0.92
N ILE A 78 16.53 -10.26 -0.11
CA ILE A 78 15.48 -10.02 0.90
C ILE A 78 14.09 -9.97 0.25
N ALA A 79 13.93 -9.22 -0.84
CA ALA A 79 12.66 -9.14 -1.55
C ALA A 79 12.22 -10.49 -2.13
N THR A 80 13.16 -11.27 -2.70
CA THR A 80 12.86 -12.61 -3.25
C THR A 80 12.35 -13.55 -2.17
N ASP A 81 12.98 -13.57 -1.00
CA ASP A 81 12.57 -14.42 0.13
C ASP A 81 11.21 -13.97 0.69
N MET A 82 11.03 -12.65 0.85
CA MET A 82 9.79 -12.04 1.33
C MET A 82 8.60 -12.35 0.42
N PHE A 83 8.81 -12.36 -0.90
CA PHE A 83 7.75 -12.60 -1.90
C PHE A 83 7.55 -14.07 -2.26
N ALA A 84 8.32 -15.01 -1.72
CA ALA A 84 8.32 -16.41 -2.14
C ALA A 84 6.95 -17.13 -2.03
N HIS A 85 6.01 -16.56 -1.27
CA HIS A 85 4.66 -17.09 -1.06
C HIS A 85 3.59 -16.45 -1.97
N LEU A 86 3.97 -15.47 -2.80
CA LEU A 86 3.07 -14.73 -3.68
C LEU A 86 3.15 -15.28 -5.11
N ASP A 87 2.07 -15.11 -5.87
CA ASP A 87 2.08 -15.41 -7.31
C ASP A 87 2.79 -14.33 -8.13
N ASP A 88 3.17 -14.70 -9.36
CA ASP A 88 3.92 -13.81 -10.27
C ASP A 88 3.16 -12.52 -10.60
N GLU A 89 1.83 -12.55 -10.66
CA GLU A 89 1.01 -11.37 -10.94
C GLU A 89 1.08 -10.37 -9.78
N THR A 90 0.96 -10.85 -8.55
CA THR A 90 1.06 -10.05 -7.33
C THR A 90 2.44 -9.42 -7.22
N VAL A 91 3.50 -10.22 -7.44
CA VAL A 91 4.88 -9.70 -7.44
C VAL A 91 5.06 -8.64 -8.53
N TYR A 92 4.53 -8.87 -9.74
CA TYR A 92 4.58 -7.89 -10.81
C TYR A 92 3.90 -6.57 -10.43
N LYS A 93 2.69 -6.62 -9.89
CA LYS A 93 1.94 -5.42 -9.47
C LYS A 93 2.73 -4.62 -8.44
N ILE A 94 3.17 -5.26 -7.37
CA ILE A 94 3.85 -4.61 -6.24
C ILE A 94 5.23 -4.06 -6.66
N CYS A 95 6.03 -4.83 -7.39
CA CYS A 95 7.39 -4.43 -7.75
C CYS A 95 7.46 -3.49 -8.95
N ARG A 96 6.40 -3.38 -9.75
CA ARG A 96 6.45 -2.67 -11.02
C ARG A 96 5.13 -2.03 -11.44
N GLY A 97 4.09 -2.84 -11.61
CA GLY A 97 2.85 -2.44 -12.28
C GLY A 97 2.18 -1.22 -11.62
N ASN A 98 2.11 -1.22 -10.29
CA ASN A 98 1.46 -0.16 -9.53
C ASN A 98 2.24 1.16 -9.62
N ALA A 99 3.58 1.11 -9.61
CA ALA A 99 4.42 2.29 -9.77
C ALA A 99 4.29 2.89 -11.19
N ILE A 100 4.24 2.05 -12.22
CA ILE A 100 3.97 2.50 -13.60
C ILE A 100 2.65 3.25 -13.68
N ALA A 101 1.58 2.66 -13.14
CA ALA A 101 0.26 3.27 -13.15
C ALA A 101 0.19 4.58 -12.35
N ALA A 102 0.73 4.58 -11.12
CA ALA A 102 0.65 5.73 -10.21
C ALA A 102 1.48 6.93 -10.68
N PHE A 103 2.64 6.67 -11.29
CA PHE A 103 3.57 7.73 -11.69
C PHE A 103 3.60 7.97 -13.20
N SER A 104 2.74 7.29 -13.97
CA SER A 104 2.70 7.38 -15.43
C SER A 104 4.08 7.16 -16.06
N LEU A 105 4.78 6.14 -15.61
CA LEU A 105 6.12 5.83 -16.11
C LEU A 105 6.03 5.18 -17.49
N ASP A 106 6.89 5.60 -18.40
CA ASP A 106 7.05 4.92 -19.68
C ASP A 106 7.56 3.50 -19.46
N PHE A 107 6.98 2.56 -20.19
CA PHE A 107 7.43 1.18 -20.17
C PHE A 107 7.31 0.53 -21.55
N ASP A 108 8.41 -0.05 -22.02
CA ASP A 108 8.53 -0.83 -23.27
C ASP A 108 8.23 -2.31 -23.04
#